data_AF-A0A381RJN8-F1
#
_entry.id   AF-A0A381RJN8-F1
#
_cell.length_a   1.000
_cell.length_b   1.000
_cell.length_c   1.000
_cell.angle_alpha   90.00
_cell.angle_beta   90.00
_cell.angle_gamma   90.00
#
_symmetry.space_group_name_H-M   'P 1'
#
loop_
_entity.id
_entity.type
_entity.pdbx_description
1 polymer ?
#
loop_
_entity_poly.entity_id
_entity_poly.type
_entity_poly.pdbx_seq_one_letter_code
_entity_poly.pdbx_strand_id
1 'polypeptide(L)'
;MAKGLYTSAQARKRRQKQRWNDRYYRKRVLRLKQKADPLQGSPQAKGIVVEKVGVEAKQPNSGIRKCVRVQLIKNGRQVTALAPGNLAISFIDEHDEVLIEGVGGRMGRSYGDLSGVRYRVLKVNNVSLREMVRGRKEKPIR
;
A
#
# COMPACT_ATOMS: atom_id res chain seq x y z
N MET A 1 -14.16 -37.38 -15.34
CA MET A 1 -14.77 -36.24 -16.07
C MET A 1 -15.91 -36.77 -16.91
N ALA A 2 -17.01 -36.03 -17.11
CA ALA A 2 -18.04 -36.46 -18.05
C ALA A 2 -17.42 -36.48 -19.46
N LYS A 3 -17.45 -37.64 -20.13
CA LYS A 3 -16.84 -37.88 -21.45
C LYS A 3 -17.88 -38.20 -22.54
N GLY A 4 -19.17 -38.10 -22.22
CA GLY A 4 -20.25 -38.41 -23.16
C GLY A 4 -20.51 -37.27 -24.15
N LEU A 5 -21.00 -37.63 -25.35
CA LEU A 5 -21.24 -36.72 -26.49
C LEU A 5 -22.13 -35.51 -26.11
N TYR A 6 -23.12 -35.70 -25.23
CA TYR A 6 -24.09 -34.67 -24.82
C TYR A 6 -23.85 -34.09 -23.41
N THR A 7 -22.62 -34.17 -22.88
CA THR A 7 -22.31 -33.76 -21.49
C THR A 7 -21.72 -32.35 -21.33
N SER A 8 -21.75 -31.54 -22.38
CA SER A 8 -21.13 -30.20 -22.43
C SER A 8 -21.66 -29.25 -21.34
N ALA A 9 -22.98 -29.21 -21.12
CA ALA A 9 -23.60 -28.37 -20.10
C ALA A 9 -23.15 -28.75 -18.67
N GLN A 10 -23.06 -30.05 -18.39
CA GLN A 10 -22.59 -30.57 -17.10
C GLN A 10 -21.11 -30.21 -16.88
N ALA A 11 -20.27 -30.39 -17.90
CA ALA A 11 -18.85 -30.02 -17.85
C ALA A 11 -18.67 -28.51 -17.60
N ARG A 12 -19.45 -27.65 -18.26
CA ARG A 12 -19.44 -26.19 -18.06
C ARG A 12 -19.83 -25.79 -16.64
N LYS A 13 -20.95 -26.29 -16.12
CA LYS A 13 -21.42 -26.00 -14.75
C LYS A 13 -20.38 -26.43 -13.72
N ARG A 14 -19.80 -27.61 -13.89
CA ARG A 14 -18.74 -28.14 -13.01
C ARG A 14 -17.49 -27.27 -13.04
N ARG A 15 -17.03 -26.86 -14.23
CA ARG A 15 -15.88 -25.95 -14.38
C ARG A 15 -16.15 -24.60 -13.72
N GLN A 16 -17.35 -24.05 -13.88
CA GLN A 16 -17.74 -22.79 -13.23
C GLN A 16 -17.72 -22.92 -11.70
N LYS A 17 -18.24 -24.02 -11.13
CA LYS A 17 -18.18 -24.31 -9.69
C LYS A 17 -16.72 -24.37 -9.21
N GLN A 18 -15.86 -25.09 -9.92
CA GLN A 18 -14.43 -25.18 -9.59
C GLN A 18 -13.70 -23.84 -9.73
N ARG A 19 -14.09 -23.01 -10.70
CA ARG A 19 -13.50 -21.68 -10.92
C ARG A 19 -13.68 -20.75 -9.71
N TRP A 20 -14.76 -20.91 -8.95
CA TRP A 20 -14.98 -20.16 -7.71
C TRP A 20 -14.01 -20.54 -6.57
N ASN A 21 -13.39 -21.72 -6.62
CA ASN A 21 -12.35 -22.12 -5.67
C ASN A 21 -11.02 -21.39 -5.94
N ASP A 22 -10.82 -20.85 -7.15
CA ASP A 22 -9.66 -20.00 -7.45
C ASP A 22 -9.80 -18.64 -6.74
N ARG A 23 -8.84 -18.38 -5.85
CA ARG A 23 -8.72 -17.13 -5.09
C ARG A 23 -8.66 -15.90 -6.00
N TYR A 24 -7.94 -15.96 -7.12
CA TYR A 24 -7.79 -14.82 -8.03
C TYR A 24 -9.08 -14.52 -8.77
N TYR A 25 -9.73 -15.56 -9.29
CA TYR A 25 -11.05 -15.44 -9.91
C TYR A 25 -12.06 -14.81 -8.95
N ARG A 26 -12.20 -15.36 -7.74
CA ARG A 26 -13.14 -14.85 -6.74
C ARG A 26 -12.87 -13.39 -6.38
N LYS A 27 -11.61 -13.02 -6.12
CA LYS A 27 -11.24 -11.63 -5.79
C LYS A 27 -11.52 -10.64 -6.92
N ARG A 28 -11.31 -11.06 -8.18
CA ARG A 28 -11.54 -10.21 -9.35
C ARG A 28 -13.03 -10.01 -9.62
N VAL A 29 -13.80 -11.10 -9.68
CA VAL A 29 -15.24 -11.03 -10.00
C VAL A 29 -16.01 -10.25 -8.95
N LEU A 30 -15.71 -10.47 -7.67
CA LEU A 30 -16.36 -9.75 -6.56
C LEU A 30 -15.75 -8.36 -6.28
N ARG A 31 -14.74 -7.92 -7.04
CA ARG A 31 -14.05 -6.63 -6.87
C ARG A 31 -13.60 -6.33 -5.43
N LEU A 32 -13.28 -7.39 -4.65
CA LEU A 32 -13.02 -7.27 -3.21
C LEU A 32 -11.84 -6.34 -2.88
N LYS A 33 -10.83 -6.29 -3.76
CA LYS A 33 -9.68 -5.40 -3.57
C LYS A 33 -10.11 -3.93 -3.58
N GLN A 34 -10.94 -3.52 -4.54
CA GLN A 34 -11.34 -2.11 -4.70
C GLN A 34 -12.13 -1.61 -3.49
N LYS A 35 -13.01 -2.45 -2.92
CA LYS A 35 -13.80 -2.12 -1.73
C LYS A 35 -12.94 -1.99 -0.46
N ALA A 36 -11.98 -2.89 -0.28
CA ALA A 36 -11.18 -2.95 0.95
C ALA A 36 -10.00 -1.97 0.95
N ASP A 37 -9.43 -1.69 -0.23
CA ASP A 37 -8.22 -0.88 -0.38
C ASP A 37 -8.44 0.58 0.06
N PRO A 38 -7.66 1.10 1.03
CA PRO A 38 -7.65 2.52 1.36
C PRO A 38 -7.38 3.42 0.15
N LEU A 39 -6.62 2.95 -0.84
CA LEU A 39 -6.36 3.68 -2.07
C LEU A 39 -7.44 3.49 -3.13
N GLN A 40 -8.51 2.73 -2.88
CA GLN A 40 -9.60 2.48 -3.82
C GLN A 40 -9.09 1.98 -5.20
N GLY A 41 -7.95 1.27 -5.25
CA GLY A 41 -7.34 0.77 -6.48
C GLY A 41 -6.39 1.74 -7.20
N SER A 42 -6.23 2.97 -6.72
CA SER A 42 -5.24 3.92 -7.26
C SER A 42 -3.80 3.50 -6.89
N PRO A 43 -2.81 3.67 -7.79
CA PRO A 43 -1.40 3.37 -7.47
C PRO A 43 -0.81 4.33 -6.43
N GLN A 44 -1.29 5.57 -6.39
CA GLN A 44 -0.82 6.63 -5.50
C GLN A 44 -1.99 7.38 -4.87
N ALA A 45 -1.73 8.05 -3.74
CA ALA A 45 -2.69 9.01 -3.17
C ALA A 45 -1.97 10.12 -2.41
N LYS A 46 -2.63 11.28 -2.38
CA LYS A 46 -2.25 12.40 -1.52
C LYS A 46 -2.89 12.26 -0.15
N GLY A 47 -2.18 12.73 0.87
CA GLY A 47 -2.66 12.76 2.24
C GLY A 47 -1.96 13.82 3.06
N ILE A 48 -2.48 14.06 4.24
CA ILE A 48 -1.94 15.00 5.22
C ILE A 48 -1.32 14.20 6.36
N VAL A 49 -0.14 14.59 6.80
CA VAL A 49 0.53 13.94 7.94
C VAL A 49 -0.18 14.32 9.23
N VAL A 50 -0.52 13.32 10.04
CA VAL A 50 -1.16 13.50 11.34
C VAL A 50 -0.12 13.46 12.46
N GLU A 51 0.73 12.43 12.48
CA GLU A 51 1.71 12.20 13.53
C GLU A 51 2.93 11.42 12.97
N LYS A 52 4.09 11.59 13.62
CA LYS A 52 5.29 10.78 13.38
C LYS A 52 5.24 9.54 14.27
N VAL A 53 5.41 8.34 13.71
CA VAL A 53 5.25 7.05 14.42
C VAL A 53 6.49 6.18 14.25
N GLY A 54 6.97 5.58 15.35
CA GLY A 54 7.98 4.53 15.31
C GLY A 54 7.33 3.15 15.24
N VAL A 55 7.71 2.33 14.27
CA VAL A 55 7.29 0.92 14.18
C VAL A 55 8.48 0.02 14.46
N GLU A 56 8.38 -0.87 15.44
CA GLU A 56 9.43 -1.85 15.71
C GLU A 56 9.58 -2.84 14.56
N ALA A 57 10.83 -3.16 14.23
CA ALA A 57 11.14 -4.20 13.26
C ALA A 57 10.68 -5.57 13.79
N LYS A 58 10.22 -6.43 12.88
CA LYS A 58 9.97 -7.83 13.24
C LYS A 58 11.29 -8.54 13.57
N GLN A 59 11.22 -9.39 14.59
CA GLN A 59 12.26 -10.39 14.88
C GLN A 59 12.61 -11.16 13.59
N PRO A 60 13.90 -11.44 13.30
CA PRO A 60 15.08 -11.40 14.17
C PRO A 60 15.82 -10.04 14.21
N ASN A 61 15.32 -9.03 13.51
CA ASN A 61 15.98 -7.72 13.45
C ASN A 61 15.58 -6.86 14.65
N SER A 62 16.48 -5.99 15.09
CA SER A 62 16.21 -4.96 16.09
C SER A 62 16.26 -3.56 15.45
N GLY A 63 15.40 -2.66 15.94
CA GLY A 63 15.38 -1.26 15.51
C GLY A 63 13.99 -0.68 15.29
N ILE A 64 13.92 0.64 15.27
CA ILE A 64 12.68 1.41 15.08
C ILE A 64 12.66 1.97 13.65
N ARG A 65 11.69 1.53 12.85
CA ARG A 65 11.43 2.04 11.51
C ARG A 65 10.59 3.31 11.62
N LYS A 66 11.14 4.44 11.16
CA LYS A 66 10.47 5.74 11.20
C LYS A 66 9.37 5.80 10.14
N CYS A 67 8.14 5.95 10.60
CA CYS A 67 6.93 6.01 9.78
C CYS A 67 6.14 7.28 10.12
N VAL A 68 5.11 7.54 9.31
CA VAL A 68 4.17 8.64 9.52
C VAL A 68 2.75 8.12 9.39
N ARG A 69 1.85 8.65 10.21
CA ARG A 69 0.42 8.47 10.05
C ARG A 69 -0.07 9.51 9.05
N VAL A 70 -0.76 9.05 8.02
CA VAL A 70 -1.24 9.89 6.93
C VAL A 70 -2.75 9.74 6.83
N GLN A 71 -3.47 10.84 6.88
CA GLN A 71 -4.89 10.89 6.56
C GLN A 71 -5.05 11.16 5.06
N LEU A 72 -5.70 10.25 4.35
CA LEU A 72 -5.94 10.38 2.92
C LEU A 72 -6.98 11.48 2.65
N ILE A 73 -6.65 12.44 1.77
CA ILE A 73 -7.56 13.55 1.43
C ILE A 73 -8.85 13.02 0.77
N LYS A 74 -8.73 11.98 -0.06
CA LYS A 74 -9.85 11.49 -0.87
C LYS A 74 -10.97 10.79 -0.09
N ASN A 75 -10.67 10.20 1.07
CA ASN A 75 -11.63 9.38 1.80
C ASN A 75 -11.52 9.48 3.32
N GLY A 76 -10.65 10.37 3.84
CA GLY A 76 -10.44 10.59 5.26
C GLY A 76 -9.83 9.42 6.03
N ARG A 77 -9.52 8.29 5.37
CA ARG A 77 -8.99 7.10 6.04
C ARG A 77 -7.54 7.34 6.43
N GLN A 78 -7.19 6.91 7.63
CA GLN A 78 -5.82 6.97 8.11
C GLN A 78 -5.04 5.71 7.73
N VAL A 79 -3.81 5.91 7.25
CA VAL A 79 -2.88 4.84 6.88
C VAL A 79 -1.49 5.14 7.45
N THR A 80 -0.69 4.10 7.66
CA THR A 80 0.71 4.25 8.05
C THR A 80 1.60 4.13 6.82
N ALA A 81 2.50 5.10 6.63
CA ALA A 81 3.47 5.11 5.56
C ALA A 81 4.91 5.15 6.12
N LEU A 82 5.80 4.37 5.54
CA LEU A 82 7.23 4.42 5.84
C LEU A 82 7.85 5.71 5.26
N ALA A 83 8.77 6.35 5.98
CA ALA A 83 9.62 7.41 5.44
C ALA A 83 10.95 6.79 4.93
N PRO A 84 11.12 6.56 3.62
CA PRO A 84 12.32 5.91 3.08
C PRO A 84 13.51 6.87 3.02
N GLY A 85 14.69 6.38 3.41
CA GLY A 85 15.95 7.12 3.37
C GLY A 85 16.50 7.42 4.75
N ASN A 86 17.81 7.64 4.85
CA ASN A 86 18.42 8.05 6.11
C ASN A 86 17.96 9.47 6.48
N LEU A 87 17.63 9.68 7.75
CA LEU A 87 17.10 10.95 8.28
C LEU A 87 15.86 11.49 7.55
N ALA A 88 15.19 10.71 6.69
CA ALA A 88 14.08 11.19 5.87
C ALA A 88 12.91 11.78 6.70
N ILE A 89 12.77 11.34 7.94
CA ILE A 89 11.75 11.79 8.89
C ILE A 89 11.91 13.26 9.32
N SER A 90 13.12 13.83 9.21
CA SER A 90 13.34 15.24 9.55
C SER A 90 12.74 16.20 8.52
N PHE A 91 12.53 15.74 7.28
CA PHE A 91 11.94 16.56 6.20
C PHE A 91 10.41 16.57 6.23
N ILE A 92 9.80 15.64 6.97
CA ILE A 92 8.34 15.49 7.03
C ILE A 92 7.88 16.08 8.36
N ASP A 93 6.98 17.04 8.33
CA ASP A 93 6.37 17.62 9.53
C ASP A 93 4.89 17.28 9.63
N GLU A 94 4.31 17.55 10.79
CA GLU A 94 2.87 17.42 10.98
C GLU A 94 2.14 18.41 10.07
N HIS A 95 0.96 18.01 9.57
CA HIS A 95 0.16 18.77 8.62
C HIS A 95 0.76 18.99 7.22
N ASP A 96 1.94 18.44 6.92
CA ASP A 96 2.49 18.46 5.55
C ASP A 96 1.63 17.63 4.59
N GLU A 97 1.61 18.06 3.33
CA GLU A 97 1.02 17.27 2.25
C GLU A 97 2.04 16.25 1.73
N VAL A 98 1.67 14.98 1.75
CA VAL A 98 2.50 13.88 1.30
C VAL A 98 1.84 13.07 0.19
N LEU A 99 2.64 12.63 -0.77
CA LEU A 99 2.24 11.66 -1.78
C LEU A 99 2.72 10.28 -1.34
N ILE A 100 1.79 9.34 -1.20
CA ILE A 100 2.07 7.96 -0.78
C ILE A 100 1.87 6.97 -1.92
N GLU A 101 2.61 5.87 -1.86
CA GLU A 101 2.50 4.73 -2.75
C GLU A 101 2.67 3.41 -2.00
N GLY A 102 2.37 2.28 -2.63
CA GLY A 102 2.62 0.97 -2.04
C GLY A 102 4.11 0.66 -1.88
N VAL A 103 4.50 0.00 -0.79
CA VAL A 103 5.92 -0.37 -0.53
C VAL A 103 6.43 -1.44 -1.52
N GLY A 104 5.53 -2.14 -2.23
CA GLY A 104 5.89 -3.18 -3.18
C GLY A 104 6.00 -4.59 -2.58
N GLY A 105 5.43 -4.82 -1.40
CA GLY A 105 5.38 -6.16 -0.79
C GLY A 105 4.52 -7.18 -1.55
N ARG A 106 4.75 -8.47 -1.28
CA ARG A 106 4.04 -9.59 -1.95
C ARG A 106 2.52 -9.42 -1.83
N MET A 107 1.83 -9.43 -2.98
CA MET A 107 0.37 -9.20 -3.07
C MET A 107 -0.11 -7.88 -2.43
N GLY A 108 0.72 -6.83 -2.41
CA GLY A 108 0.37 -5.53 -1.82
C GLY A 108 0.35 -5.53 -0.29
N ARG A 109 1.09 -6.45 0.34
CA ARG A 109 1.27 -6.51 1.79
C ARG A 109 2.50 -5.69 2.22
N SER A 110 2.81 -5.75 3.51
CA SER A 110 4.05 -5.18 4.02
C SER A 110 5.27 -5.89 3.42
N TYR A 111 6.39 -5.17 3.40
CA TYR A 111 7.65 -5.62 2.82
C TYR A 111 8.68 -5.84 3.93
N GLY A 112 9.47 -6.91 3.82
CA GLY A 112 10.56 -7.20 4.74
C GLY A 112 10.10 -7.30 6.21
N ASP A 113 10.84 -6.61 7.07
CA ASP A 113 10.67 -6.56 8.52
C ASP A 113 9.56 -5.59 8.99
N LEU A 114 8.90 -4.88 8.07
CA LEU A 114 7.82 -3.96 8.40
C LEU A 114 6.57 -4.73 8.85
N SER A 115 6.11 -4.44 10.06
CA SER A 115 4.84 -4.94 10.57
C SER A 115 3.71 -3.96 10.28
N GLY A 116 2.67 -4.44 9.58
CA GLY A 116 1.46 -3.64 9.32
C GLY A 116 1.59 -2.50 8.30
N VAL A 117 2.80 -2.01 8.01
CA VAL A 117 3.05 -0.90 7.08
C VAL A 117 3.05 -1.37 5.63
N ARG A 118 2.11 -0.85 4.82
CA ARG A 118 1.93 -1.23 3.40
C ARG A 118 2.26 -0.10 2.41
N TYR A 119 2.46 1.11 2.91
CA TYR A 119 2.72 2.30 2.10
C TYR A 119 4.06 2.95 2.46
N ARG A 120 4.60 3.74 1.53
CA ARG A 120 5.77 4.60 1.74
C ARG A 120 5.51 5.99 1.19
N VAL A 121 6.23 6.97 1.73
CA VAL A 121 6.20 8.36 1.25
C VAL A 121 7.11 8.50 0.03
N LEU A 122 6.60 9.13 -1.03
CA LEU A 122 7.33 9.43 -2.26
C LEU A 122 7.71 10.90 -2.37
N LYS A 123 6.77 11.79 -2.03
CA LYS A 123 6.95 13.26 -2.09
C LYS A 123 6.39 13.92 -0.83
N VAL A 124 6.96 15.06 -0.47
CA VAL A 124 6.51 15.97 0.58
C VAL A 124 6.40 17.36 -0.06
N ASN A 125 5.26 18.04 0.10
CA ASN A 125 5.02 19.37 -0.48
C ASN A 125 5.43 19.47 -1.97
N ASN A 126 5.02 18.47 -2.76
CA ASN A 126 5.36 18.30 -4.18
C ASN A 126 6.84 18.07 -4.54
N VAL A 127 7.76 18.04 -3.56
CA VAL A 127 9.18 17.72 -3.75
C VAL A 127 9.44 16.25 -3.46
N SER A 128 10.30 15.61 -4.26
CA SER A 128 10.67 14.21 -4.04
C SER A 128 11.50 14.03 -2.77
N LEU A 129 11.05 13.12 -1.89
CA LEU A 129 11.75 12.81 -0.65
C LEU A 129 13.17 12.27 -0.91
N ARG A 130 13.34 11.49 -1.98
CA ARG A 130 14.65 10.95 -2.36
C ARG A 130 15.67 12.04 -2.67
N GLU A 131 15.24 13.12 -3.31
CA GLU A 131 16.14 14.22 -3.69
C GLU A 131 16.43 15.15 -2.50
N MET A 132 15.49 15.30 -1.56
CA MET A 132 15.73 15.96 -0.27
C MET A 132 16.75 15.19 0.59
N VAL A 133 16.60 13.86 0.68
CA VAL A 133 17.56 13.00 1.41
C VAL A 133 18.96 13.05 0.80
N ARG A 134 19.07 13.26 -0.52
CA ARG A 134 20.35 13.45 -1.22
C ARG A 134 20.92 14.87 -1.09
N GLY A 135 20.17 15.82 -0.53
CA GLY A 135 20.56 17.23 -0.45
C GLY A 135 20.55 17.97 -1.79
N ARG A 136 19.89 17.44 -2.83
CA ARG A 136 19.84 18.07 -4.17
C ARG A 136 18.70 19.06 -4.32
N LYS A 137 17.67 18.92 -3.49
CA LYS A 137 16.49 19.80 -3.47
C LYS A 137 16.16 20.12 -2.03
N GLU A 138 15.77 21.35 -1.78
CA GLU A 138 15.32 21.80 -0.48
C GLU A 138 13.80 21.72 -0.37
N LYS A 139 13.32 21.65 0.87
CA LYS A 139 11.89 21.72 1.16
C LYS A 139 11.43 23.16 0.91
N PRO A 140 10.36 23.39 0.12
CA PRO A 140 9.83 24.73 -0.05
C PRO A 140 9.29 25.21 1.30
N ILE A 141 9.81 26.36 1.74
CA ILE A 141 9.30 27.05 2.92
C ILE A 141 7.95 27.65 2.54
N ARG A 142 6.94 27.41 3.38
CA ARG A 142 5.63 28.07 3.28
C ARG A 142 5.64 29.37 4.06
#